data_AF-A0AAD2FMZ5-F1
#
_entry.id   AF-A0AAD2FMZ5-F1
#
_cell.length_a   1.000
_cell.length_b   1.000
_cell.length_c   1.000
_cell.angle_alpha   90.00
_cell.angle_beta   90.00
_cell.angle_gamma   90.00
#
_symmetry.space_group_name_H-M   'P 1'
#
loop_
_entity.id
_entity.type
_entity.pdbx_description
1 polymer ?
#
loop_
_entity_poly.entity_id
_entity_poly.type
_entity_poly.pdbx_seq_one_letter_code
_entity_poly.pdbx_strand_id
1 'polypeptide(L)'
;MSTIRIRTAINQNNAAASMIDTARYNEAICMLKASLKRFQKELRSHAAHDNVHSEPCATAIHHLILQSTTTSLLDRREDSNDDAGFLYDRAVFIPQRVSLERHIATHVVSSIQIFNLALALQLKANATNVDSRLRDSYLRKSMSIYQLVMMLNGKNSLLSMIVLNNVGLIHRACKHHDRASECFNRLLAIWIVSPGWANYLEGMVHNALGWYDTVAFPAAAA
;
A
#
# COMPACT_ATOMS: atom_id res chain seq x y z
N MET A 1 -6.67 20.25 -16.00
CA MET A 1 -6.86 20.10 -14.53
C MET A 1 -6.17 21.24 -13.79
N SER A 2 -6.85 21.98 -12.90
CA SER A 2 -6.26 23.14 -12.21
C SER A 2 -5.43 22.75 -10.98
N THR A 3 -4.40 23.53 -10.65
CA THR A 3 -3.53 23.34 -9.47
C THR A 3 -4.31 23.28 -8.15
N ILE A 4 -5.44 23.99 -8.08
CA ILE A 4 -6.36 23.97 -6.94
C ILE A 4 -6.90 22.55 -6.68
N ARG A 5 -7.22 21.80 -7.74
CA ARG A 5 -7.83 20.47 -7.62
C ARG A 5 -6.85 19.42 -7.12
N ILE A 6 -5.62 19.45 -7.63
CA ILE A 6 -4.53 18.59 -7.14
C ILE A 6 -4.31 18.85 -5.64
N ARG A 7 -4.28 20.13 -5.23
CA ARG A 7 -4.17 20.50 -3.82
C ARG A 7 -5.34 19.99 -2.98
N THR A 8 -6.57 20.07 -3.48
CA THR A 8 -7.74 19.50 -2.80
C THR A 8 -7.61 17.98 -2.64
N ALA A 9 -7.17 17.26 -3.68
CA ALA A 9 -6.95 15.82 -3.61
C ALA A 9 -5.85 15.44 -2.61
N ILE A 10 -4.75 16.19 -2.58
CA ILE A 10 -3.68 16.06 -1.58
C ILE A 10 -4.24 16.24 -0.16
N ASN A 11 -5.01 17.31 0.09
CA ASN A 11 -5.59 17.58 1.40
C ASN A 11 -6.54 16.44 1.83
N GLN A 12 -7.35 15.93 0.91
CA GLN A 12 -8.24 14.80 1.18
C GLN A 12 -7.48 13.50 1.46
N ASN A 13 -6.39 13.24 0.72
CA ASN A 13 -5.52 12.10 1.01
C ASN A 13 -4.92 12.19 2.41
N ASN A 14 -4.34 13.34 2.77
CA ASN A 14 -3.67 13.50 4.05
C ASN A 14 -4.65 13.49 5.23
N ALA A 15 -5.86 14.03 5.05
CA ALA A 15 -6.92 13.90 6.05
C ALA A 15 -7.32 12.43 6.25
N ALA A 16 -7.48 11.66 5.17
CA ALA A 16 -7.74 10.23 5.26
C ALA A 16 -6.58 9.45 5.88
N ALA A 17 -5.32 9.83 5.61
CA ALA A 17 -4.14 9.25 6.23
C ALA A 17 -4.15 9.44 7.76
N SER A 18 -4.45 10.65 8.23
CA SER A 18 -4.64 10.91 9.67
C SER A 18 -5.82 10.12 10.28
N MET A 19 -6.89 9.90 9.52
CA MET A 19 -7.98 9.01 9.95
C MET A 19 -7.53 7.55 10.06
N ILE A 20 -6.64 7.07 9.17
CA ILE A 20 -6.06 5.73 9.25
C ILE A 20 -5.20 5.61 10.52
N ASP A 21 -4.34 6.60 10.80
CA ASP A 21 -3.48 6.61 12.00
C ASP A 21 -4.28 6.62 13.31
N THR A 22 -5.50 7.16 13.28
CA THR A 22 -6.42 7.19 14.44
C THR A 22 -7.47 6.06 14.39
N ALA A 23 -7.25 5.02 13.58
CA ALA A 23 -8.12 3.86 13.41
C ALA A 23 -9.57 4.16 12.94
N ARG A 24 -9.83 5.35 12.40
CA ARG A 24 -11.12 5.78 11.82
C ARG A 24 -11.29 5.29 10.39
N TYR A 25 -11.13 3.99 10.17
CA TYR A 25 -11.01 3.40 8.83
C TYR A 25 -12.23 3.63 7.93
N ASN A 26 -13.45 3.58 8.47
CA ASN A 26 -14.68 3.80 7.69
C ASN A 26 -14.72 5.21 7.08
N GLU A 27 -14.30 6.22 7.84
CA GLU A 27 -14.28 7.60 7.39
C GLU A 27 -13.19 7.82 6.34
N ALA A 28 -12.01 7.24 6.56
CA ALA A 28 -10.92 7.25 5.58
C ALA A 28 -11.37 6.62 4.25
N ILE A 29 -12.02 5.45 4.29
CA ILE A 29 -12.54 4.75 3.10
C ILE A 29 -13.55 5.63 2.34
N CYS A 30 -14.51 6.23 3.05
CA CYS A 30 -15.51 7.10 2.45
C CYS A 30 -14.87 8.33 1.79
N MET A 31 -13.93 8.99 2.48
CA MET A 31 -13.23 10.16 1.97
C MET A 31 -12.40 9.84 0.73
N LEU A 32 -11.61 8.76 0.76
CA LEU A 32 -10.77 8.35 -0.37
C LEU A 32 -11.60 7.97 -1.59
N LYS A 33 -12.71 7.22 -1.41
CA LYS A 33 -13.64 6.89 -2.50
C LYS A 33 -14.27 8.14 -3.11
N ALA A 34 -14.72 9.08 -2.29
CA ALA A 34 -15.30 10.33 -2.76
C ALA A 34 -14.27 11.18 -3.52
N SER A 35 -13.04 11.26 -3.02
CA SER A 35 -11.93 11.96 -3.66
C SER A 35 -11.60 11.36 -5.03
N LEU A 36 -11.38 10.03 -5.08
CA LEU A 36 -11.07 9.32 -6.33
C LEU A 36 -12.18 9.42 -7.37
N LYS A 37 -13.46 9.34 -6.96
CA LYS A 37 -14.60 9.50 -7.88
C LYS A 37 -14.62 10.89 -8.52
N ARG A 38 -14.34 11.94 -7.76
CA ARG A 38 -14.22 13.31 -8.29
C ARG A 38 -13.02 13.41 -9.23
N PHE A 39 -11.87 12.89 -8.79
CA PHE A 39 -10.62 12.88 -9.55
C PHE A 39 -10.77 12.18 -10.91
N GLN A 40 -11.44 11.02 -10.95
CA GLN A 40 -11.69 10.24 -12.16
C GLN A 40 -12.67 10.93 -13.12
N LYS A 41 -13.77 11.51 -12.61
CA LYS A 41 -14.73 12.26 -13.44
C LYS A 41 -14.03 13.39 -14.19
N GLU A 42 -13.08 14.03 -13.54
CA GLU A 42 -12.30 15.13 -14.11
C GLU A 42 -11.23 14.67 -15.10
N LEU A 43 -10.52 13.57 -14.82
CA LEU A 43 -9.58 12.96 -15.76
C LEU A 43 -10.26 12.62 -17.09
N ARG A 44 -11.45 12.00 -17.04
CA ARG A 44 -12.23 11.67 -18.25
C ARG A 44 -12.64 12.90 -19.06
N SER A 45 -12.79 14.07 -18.43
CA SER A 45 -13.08 15.31 -19.14
C SER A 45 -11.88 15.92 -19.88
N HIS A 46 -10.68 15.34 -19.72
CA HIS A 46 -9.42 15.88 -20.26
C HIS A 46 -8.60 14.87 -21.07
N ALA A 47 -9.02 13.60 -21.15
CA ALA A 47 -8.24 12.49 -21.70
C ALA A 47 -8.17 12.42 -23.25
N ALA A 48 -8.15 13.55 -23.95
CA ALA A 48 -8.06 13.57 -25.41
C ALA A 48 -6.63 13.42 -25.94
N HIS A 49 -5.60 13.77 -25.17
CA HIS A 49 -4.21 13.67 -25.58
C HIS A 49 -3.34 13.41 -24.35
N ASP A 50 -2.68 12.26 -24.30
CA ASP A 50 -1.30 12.10 -23.79
C ASP A 50 -1.03 10.63 -23.46
N ASN A 51 -0.17 10.02 -24.28
CA ASN A 51 0.41 8.71 -24.04
C ASN A 51 1.84 8.95 -23.52
N VAL A 52 1.97 9.49 -22.30
CA VAL A 52 3.27 9.84 -21.71
C VAL A 52 3.54 8.90 -20.54
N HIS A 53 4.38 7.90 -20.80
CA HIS A 53 5.01 7.07 -19.78
C HIS A 53 6.19 7.84 -19.16
N SER A 54 6.17 8.08 -17.85
CA SER A 54 7.18 8.92 -17.19
C SER A 54 7.78 8.23 -15.95
N GLU A 55 9.05 7.82 -16.09
CA GLU A 55 9.96 7.39 -15.01
C GLU A 55 9.97 8.34 -13.77
N PRO A 56 9.89 9.68 -13.94
CA PRO A 56 9.68 10.64 -12.84
C PRO A 56 8.57 10.30 -11.81
N CYS A 57 7.49 9.63 -12.23
CA CYS A 57 6.42 9.22 -11.32
C CYS A 57 6.91 8.21 -10.27
N ALA A 58 7.77 7.28 -10.67
CA ALA A 58 8.26 6.22 -9.79
C ALA A 58 9.13 6.81 -8.68
N THR A 59 10.07 7.70 -9.03
CA THR A 59 10.96 8.36 -8.06
C THR A 59 10.19 9.22 -7.06
N ALA A 60 9.16 9.94 -7.51
CA ALA A 60 8.34 10.75 -6.62
C ALA A 60 7.57 9.90 -5.59
N ILE A 61 6.89 8.84 -6.03
CA ILE A 61 6.17 7.92 -5.14
C ILE A 61 7.13 7.28 -4.15
N HIS A 62 8.30 6.85 -4.63
CA HIS A 62 9.34 6.27 -3.80
C HIS A 62 9.73 7.22 -2.65
N HIS A 63 10.08 8.46 -2.96
CA HIS A 63 10.46 9.44 -1.95
C HIS A 63 9.36 9.65 -0.89
N LEU A 64 8.09 9.73 -1.31
CA LEU A 64 6.95 9.89 -0.40
C LEU A 64 6.77 8.71 0.56
N ILE A 65 6.95 7.49 0.06
CA ILE A 65 6.86 6.27 0.88
C ILE A 65 8.00 6.22 1.89
N LEU A 66 9.24 6.53 1.48
CA LEU A 66 10.38 6.57 2.39
C LEU A 66 10.15 7.56 3.53
N GLN A 67 9.72 8.79 3.22
CA GLN A 67 9.40 9.80 4.23
C GLN A 67 8.33 9.33 5.23
N SER A 68 7.32 8.62 4.74
CA SER A 68 6.25 8.07 5.59
C SER A 68 6.77 6.93 6.48
N THR A 69 7.74 6.13 5.98
CA THR A 69 8.29 4.97 6.68
C THR A 69 9.34 5.38 7.73
N THR A 70 10.26 6.29 7.38
CA THR A 70 11.34 6.75 8.28
C THR A 70 10.82 7.45 9.52
N THR A 71 9.71 8.17 9.41
CA THR A 71 9.10 8.88 10.54
C THR A 71 8.56 7.89 11.59
N SER A 72 8.23 6.65 11.20
CA SER A 72 7.62 5.66 12.09
C SER A 72 8.60 4.65 12.68
N LEU A 73 9.75 4.39 12.06
CA LEU A 73 10.73 3.42 12.60
C LEU A 73 11.34 3.88 13.93
N LEU A 74 11.27 5.18 14.24
CA LEU A 74 11.71 5.73 15.52
C LEU A 74 10.73 5.44 16.67
N ASP A 75 9.53 4.95 16.39
CA ASP A 75 8.40 4.91 17.35
C ASP A 75 7.90 3.49 17.69
N ARG A 76 8.45 2.44 17.05
CA ARG A 76 8.05 1.05 17.31
C ARG A 76 8.96 0.40 18.35
N ARG A 77 8.44 0.23 19.56
CA ARG A 77 8.99 -0.68 20.60
C ARG A 77 8.77 -2.15 20.20
N GLU A 78 9.80 -2.96 20.40
CA GLU A 78 9.90 -4.39 20.05
C GLU A 78 9.06 -5.34 20.92
N ASP A 79 7.83 -4.97 21.31
CA ASP A 79 7.10 -5.70 22.37
C ASP A 79 6.02 -6.68 21.87
N SER A 80 5.90 -6.96 20.56
CA SER A 80 4.87 -7.90 20.07
C SER A 80 5.44 -9.26 19.69
N ASN A 81 5.22 -10.25 20.56
CA ASN A 81 5.57 -11.66 20.45
C ASN A 81 4.68 -12.45 19.45
N ASP A 82 4.24 -11.84 18.35
CA ASP A 82 3.16 -12.39 17.52
C ASP A 82 3.59 -12.82 16.11
N ASP A 83 3.30 -14.08 15.80
CA ASP A 83 3.31 -14.80 14.51
C ASP A 83 2.45 -14.11 13.40
N ALA A 84 1.90 -12.93 13.65
CA ALA A 84 1.02 -12.19 12.75
C ALA A 84 1.70 -11.68 11.47
N GLY A 85 3.04 -11.63 11.45
CA GLY A 85 3.83 -11.07 10.36
C GLY A 85 3.76 -9.53 10.30
N PHE A 86 4.81 -8.91 9.77
CA PHE A 86 4.95 -7.49 9.53
C PHE A 86 3.94 -6.98 8.49
N LEU A 87 2.86 -6.36 8.96
CA LEU A 87 1.95 -5.62 8.09
C LEU A 87 2.49 -4.19 7.88
N TYR A 88 2.61 -3.76 6.62
CA TYR A 88 2.75 -2.33 6.36
C TYR A 88 1.38 -1.67 6.59
N ASP A 89 1.29 -0.88 7.66
CA ASP A 89 0.06 -0.32 8.21
C ASP A 89 -0.01 1.21 8.15
N ARG A 90 0.97 1.87 7.52
CA ARG A 90 1.09 3.33 7.50
C ARG A 90 0.58 3.97 6.22
N ALA A 91 -0.34 4.91 6.34
CA ALA A 91 -0.79 5.68 5.19
C ALA A 91 0.31 6.63 4.69
N VAL A 92 0.39 6.81 3.37
CA VAL A 92 1.38 7.71 2.75
C VAL A 92 0.84 9.12 2.70
N PHE A 93 1.59 10.07 3.27
CA PHE A 93 1.29 11.50 3.22
C PHE A 93 1.93 12.15 2.00
N ILE A 94 1.26 13.14 1.42
CA ILE A 94 1.77 13.92 0.29
C ILE A 94 2.01 15.36 0.77
N PRO A 95 3.25 15.87 0.76
CA PRO A 95 3.52 17.26 1.14
C PRO A 95 2.73 18.24 0.27
N GLN A 96 2.26 19.35 0.86
CA GLN A 96 1.48 20.34 0.10
C GLN A 96 2.33 21.09 -0.96
N ARG A 97 3.65 21.11 -0.78
CA ARG A 97 4.61 21.83 -1.64
C ARG A 97 5.42 20.87 -2.52
N VAL A 98 4.74 19.90 -3.13
CA VAL A 98 5.38 19.01 -4.09
C VAL A 98 5.50 19.73 -5.43
N SER A 99 6.74 20.08 -5.82
CA SER A 99 7.05 20.69 -7.11
C SER A 99 7.12 19.61 -8.17
N LEU A 100 5.97 19.14 -8.63
CA LEU A 100 5.86 18.19 -9.73
C LEU A 100 5.11 18.82 -10.90
N GLU A 101 5.49 18.42 -12.11
CA GLU A 101 4.70 18.71 -13.28
C GLU A 101 3.27 18.16 -13.10
N ARG A 102 2.30 18.88 -13.66
CA ARG A 102 0.88 18.63 -13.40
C ARG A 102 0.44 17.19 -13.67
N HIS A 103 0.93 16.60 -14.77
CA HIS A 103 0.57 15.23 -15.14
C HIS A 103 1.20 14.21 -14.18
N ILE A 104 2.47 14.41 -13.79
CA ILE A 104 3.17 13.60 -12.79
C ILE A 104 2.45 13.69 -11.44
N ALA A 105 2.14 14.90 -10.97
CA ALA A 105 1.40 15.13 -9.72
C ALA A 105 0.06 14.39 -9.72
N THR A 106 -0.63 14.38 -10.85
CA THR A 106 -1.94 13.69 -10.99
C THR A 106 -1.78 12.18 -10.82
N HIS A 107 -0.78 11.59 -11.46
CA HIS A 107 -0.48 10.17 -11.37
C HIS A 107 -0.02 9.76 -9.95
N VAL A 108 0.87 10.54 -9.35
CA VAL A 108 1.38 10.31 -7.99
C VAL A 108 0.24 10.38 -6.97
N VAL A 109 -0.57 11.45 -6.99
CA VAL A 109 -1.66 11.65 -6.02
C VAL A 109 -2.70 10.53 -6.14
N SER A 110 -3.13 10.18 -7.35
CA SER A 110 -4.09 9.09 -7.55
C SER A 110 -3.54 7.74 -7.10
N SER A 111 -2.28 7.43 -7.43
CA SER A 111 -1.64 6.17 -7.00
C SER A 111 -1.57 6.05 -5.48
N ILE A 112 -1.18 7.12 -4.78
CA ILE A 112 -1.14 7.15 -3.32
C ILE A 112 -2.54 7.04 -2.70
N GLN A 113 -3.56 7.69 -3.28
CA GLN A 113 -4.93 7.58 -2.79
C GLN A 113 -5.50 6.17 -2.97
N ILE A 114 -5.23 5.52 -4.10
CA ILE A 114 -5.64 4.13 -4.37
C ILE A 114 -4.94 3.18 -3.38
N PHE A 115 -3.64 3.39 -3.15
CA PHE A 115 -2.87 2.63 -2.16
C PHE A 115 -3.42 2.80 -0.74
N ASN A 116 -3.61 4.04 -0.26
CA ASN A 116 -4.17 4.33 1.05
C ASN A 116 -5.59 3.77 1.22
N LEU A 117 -6.37 3.68 0.14
CA LEU A 117 -7.69 3.05 0.17
C LEU A 117 -7.60 1.53 0.35
N ALA A 118 -6.71 0.86 -0.38
CA ALA A 118 -6.46 -0.57 -0.20
C ALA A 118 -6.00 -0.87 1.24
N LEU A 119 -5.11 -0.04 1.76
CA LEU A 119 -4.59 -0.14 3.12
C LEU A 119 -5.70 0.01 4.17
N ALA A 120 -6.52 1.08 4.07
CA ALA A 120 -7.62 1.31 5.01
C ALA A 120 -8.62 0.15 5.02
N LEU A 121 -8.88 -0.48 3.87
CA LEU A 121 -9.73 -1.67 3.78
C LEU A 121 -9.11 -2.88 4.48
N GLN A 122 -7.81 -3.12 4.33
CA GLN A 122 -7.12 -4.21 5.02
C GLN A 122 -7.10 -4.01 6.53
N LEU A 123 -6.75 -2.81 6.99
CA LEU A 123 -6.76 -2.47 8.42
C LEU A 123 -8.16 -2.55 9.01
N LYS A 124 -9.19 -2.12 8.28
CA LYS A 124 -10.59 -2.32 8.69
C LYS A 124 -10.93 -3.80 8.83
N ALA A 125 -10.49 -4.64 7.91
CA ALA A 125 -10.72 -6.08 7.97
C ALA A 125 -10.05 -6.70 9.20
N ASN A 126 -8.81 -6.32 9.50
CA ASN A 126 -8.07 -6.79 10.66
C ASN A 126 -8.66 -6.32 11.99
N ALA A 127 -9.26 -5.13 12.02
CA ALA A 127 -10.00 -4.63 13.19
C ALA A 127 -11.41 -5.24 13.32
N THR A 128 -11.87 -6.04 12.35
CA THR A 128 -13.19 -6.67 12.38
C THR A 128 -13.09 -8.08 12.96
N ASN A 129 -13.29 -8.21 14.27
CA ASN A 129 -13.09 -9.48 14.99
C ASN A 129 -14.34 -10.39 15.02
N VAL A 130 -15.54 -9.86 14.78
CA VAL A 130 -16.81 -10.57 15.04
C VAL A 130 -17.43 -11.17 13.78
N ASP A 131 -17.33 -10.47 12.63
CA ASP A 131 -18.00 -10.89 11.39
C ASP A 131 -16.99 -11.29 10.31
N SER A 132 -16.79 -12.61 10.19
CA SER A 132 -15.91 -13.20 9.18
C SER A 132 -16.31 -12.81 7.75
N ARG A 133 -17.61 -12.69 7.44
CA ARG A 133 -18.08 -12.37 6.09
C ARG A 133 -17.76 -10.92 5.73
N LEU A 134 -17.91 -10.00 6.68
CA LEU A 134 -17.51 -8.61 6.50
C LEU A 134 -16.00 -8.48 6.36
N ARG A 135 -15.23 -9.17 7.21
CA ARG A 135 -13.77 -9.23 7.10
C ARG A 135 -13.35 -9.70 5.71
N ASP A 136 -13.87 -10.83 5.23
CA ASP A 136 -13.55 -11.37 3.90
C ASP A 136 -13.97 -10.45 2.75
N SER A 137 -15.08 -9.72 2.91
CA SER A 137 -15.52 -8.70 1.95
C SER A 137 -14.51 -7.55 1.85
N TYR A 138 -13.99 -7.07 2.98
CA TYR A 138 -12.96 -6.03 3.01
C TYR A 138 -11.62 -6.51 2.46
N LEU A 139 -11.17 -7.71 2.83
CA LEU A 139 -9.93 -8.30 2.32
C LEU A 139 -9.96 -8.47 0.80
N ARG A 140 -11.06 -8.99 0.24
CA ARG A 140 -11.21 -9.11 -1.23
C ARG A 140 -11.16 -7.75 -1.93
N LYS A 141 -11.85 -6.74 -1.39
CA LYS A 141 -11.82 -5.38 -1.95
C LYS A 141 -10.42 -4.79 -1.88
N SER A 142 -9.73 -4.94 -0.74
CA SER A 142 -8.35 -4.49 -0.57
C SER A 142 -7.43 -5.12 -1.61
N MET A 143 -7.50 -6.44 -1.79
CA MET A 143 -6.70 -7.19 -2.77
C MET A 143 -6.94 -6.70 -4.20
N SER A 144 -8.19 -6.52 -4.63
CA SER A 144 -8.50 -6.00 -5.97
C SER A 144 -7.93 -4.60 -6.20
N ILE A 145 -7.93 -3.75 -5.18
CA ILE A 145 -7.37 -2.39 -5.29
C ILE A 145 -5.84 -2.43 -5.27
N TYR A 146 -5.21 -3.32 -4.49
CA TYR A 146 -3.77 -3.53 -4.54
C TYR A 146 -3.29 -4.00 -5.91
N GLN A 147 -4.02 -4.90 -6.56
CA GLN A 147 -3.73 -5.31 -7.94
C GLN A 147 -3.80 -4.11 -8.90
N LEU A 148 -4.77 -3.21 -8.72
CA LEU A 148 -4.83 -1.97 -9.48
C LEU A 148 -3.60 -1.07 -9.22
N VAL A 149 -3.13 -0.95 -7.98
CA VAL A 149 -1.89 -0.22 -7.66
C VAL A 149 -0.70 -0.79 -8.43
N MET A 150 -0.54 -2.12 -8.44
CA MET A 150 0.54 -2.79 -9.17
C MET A 150 0.46 -2.57 -10.68
N MET A 151 -0.75 -2.63 -11.27
CA MET A 151 -0.93 -2.35 -12.71
C MET A 151 -0.54 -0.91 -13.07
N LEU A 152 -0.88 0.06 -12.22
CA LEU A 152 -0.58 1.47 -12.44
C LEU A 152 0.89 1.82 -12.17
N ASN A 153 1.55 1.10 -11.25
CA ASN A 153 2.86 1.45 -10.72
C ASN A 153 3.90 0.33 -10.86
N GLY A 154 3.77 -0.55 -11.85
CA GLY A 154 4.61 -1.76 -11.98
C GLY A 154 6.11 -1.53 -12.10
N LYS A 155 6.56 -0.29 -12.34
CA LYS A 155 7.99 0.10 -12.35
C LYS A 155 8.49 0.59 -10.98
N ASN A 156 7.62 0.83 -10.01
CA ASN A 156 8.02 1.26 -8.67
C ASN A 156 8.28 0.04 -7.79
N SER A 157 9.56 -0.33 -7.67
CA SER A 157 10.01 -1.50 -6.92
C SER A 157 9.60 -1.45 -5.45
N LEU A 158 9.77 -0.30 -4.77
CA LEU A 158 9.42 -0.15 -3.35
C LEU A 158 7.92 -0.33 -3.09
N LEU A 159 7.08 0.39 -3.84
CA LEU A 159 5.63 0.27 -3.73
C LEU A 159 5.18 -1.16 -4.05
N SER A 160 5.79 -1.80 -5.06
CA SER A 160 5.50 -3.18 -5.42
C SER A 160 5.84 -4.15 -4.28
N MET A 161 6.96 -3.97 -3.59
CA MET A 161 7.32 -4.78 -2.42
C MET A 161 6.30 -4.62 -1.28
N ILE A 162 5.91 -3.39 -0.95
CA ILE A 162 4.91 -3.13 0.09
C ILE A 162 3.58 -3.80 -0.26
N VAL A 163 3.14 -3.65 -1.51
CA VAL A 163 1.89 -4.25 -1.98
C VAL A 163 1.98 -5.78 -1.97
N LEU A 164 3.09 -6.37 -2.43
CA LEU A 164 3.30 -7.82 -2.40
C LEU A 164 3.29 -8.38 -0.98
N ASN A 165 3.94 -7.69 -0.03
CA ASN A 165 3.89 -8.08 1.39
C ASN A 165 2.46 -8.08 1.91
N ASN A 166 1.74 -6.99 1.71
CA ASN A 166 0.37 -6.83 2.21
C ASN A 166 -0.60 -7.82 1.55
N VAL A 167 -0.49 -8.05 0.24
CA VAL A 167 -1.29 -9.05 -0.48
C VAL A 167 -0.94 -10.48 -0.05
N GLY A 168 0.34 -10.78 0.17
CA GLY A 168 0.78 -12.06 0.74
C GLY A 168 0.16 -12.35 2.10
N LEU A 169 0.13 -11.34 2.98
CA LEU A 169 -0.56 -11.43 4.27
C LEU A 169 -2.07 -11.61 4.14
N ILE A 170 -2.72 -10.96 3.16
CA ILE A 170 -4.14 -11.22 2.87
C ILE A 170 -4.35 -12.66 2.42
N HIS A 171 -3.50 -13.19 1.52
CA HIS A 171 -3.57 -14.58 1.10
C HIS A 171 -3.37 -15.55 2.26
N ARG A 172 -2.41 -15.29 3.15
CA ARG A 172 -2.21 -16.06 4.40
C ARG A 172 -3.47 -16.04 5.27
N ALA A 173 -4.06 -14.86 5.50
CA ALA A 173 -5.29 -14.71 6.28
C ALA A 173 -6.48 -15.47 5.66
N CYS A 174 -6.53 -15.57 4.33
CA CYS A 174 -7.54 -16.33 3.60
C CYS A 174 -7.16 -17.82 3.37
N LYS A 175 -6.09 -18.33 3.99
CA LYS A 175 -5.59 -19.71 3.83
C LYS A 175 -5.24 -20.10 2.37
N HIS A 176 -4.91 -19.12 1.54
CA HIS A 176 -4.44 -19.32 0.16
C HIS A 176 -2.92 -19.40 0.12
N HIS A 177 -2.36 -20.46 0.72
CA HIS A 177 -0.92 -20.60 0.98
C HIS A 177 -0.06 -20.50 -0.29
N ASP A 178 -0.45 -21.15 -1.39
CA ASP A 178 0.32 -21.10 -2.65
C ASP A 178 0.47 -19.67 -3.19
N ARG A 179 -0.62 -18.88 -3.12
CA ARG A 179 -0.61 -17.49 -3.57
C ARG A 179 0.16 -16.57 -2.63
N ALA A 180 0.14 -16.86 -1.32
CA ALA A 180 0.98 -16.15 -0.37
C ALA A 180 2.46 -16.39 -0.69
N SER A 181 2.86 -17.65 -0.92
CA SER A 181 4.22 -18.02 -1.34
C SER A 181 4.63 -17.31 -2.63
N GLU A 182 3.76 -17.24 -3.64
CA GLU A 182 4.03 -16.51 -4.88
C GLU A 182 4.31 -15.01 -4.62
N CYS A 183 3.50 -14.37 -3.76
CA CYS A 183 3.70 -12.97 -3.40
C CYS A 183 5.04 -12.75 -2.69
N PHE A 184 5.36 -13.58 -1.71
CA PHE A 184 6.61 -13.49 -0.95
C PHE A 184 7.83 -13.81 -1.81
N ASN A 185 7.76 -14.76 -2.74
CA ASN A 185 8.81 -15.03 -3.72
C ASN A 185 9.10 -13.82 -4.61
N ARG A 186 8.05 -13.20 -5.13
CA ARG A 186 8.20 -11.99 -5.96
C ARG A 186 8.77 -10.84 -5.16
N LEU A 187 8.39 -10.71 -3.88
CA LEU A 187 8.97 -9.71 -2.99
C LEU A 187 10.48 -9.94 -2.79
N LEU A 188 10.89 -11.17 -2.46
CA LEU A 188 12.30 -11.54 -2.29
C LEU A 188 13.09 -11.32 -3.57
N ALA A 189 12.54 -11.67 -4.74
CA ALA A 189 13.19 -11.42 -6.02
C ALA A 189 13.46 -9.94 -6.25
N ILE A 190 12.50 -9.04 -5.94
CA ILE A 190 12.70 -7.59 -6.04
C ILE A 190 13.75 -7.11 -5.03
N TRP A 191 13.72 -7.62 -3.80
CA TRP A 191 14.67 -7.26 -2.75
C TRP A 191 16.11 -7.62 -3.14
N ILE A 192 16.34 -8.84 -3.64
CA ILE A 192 17.67 -9.33 -4.07
C ILE A 192 18.26 -8.44 -5.16
N VAL A 193 17.45 -8.03 -6.15
CA VAL A 193 17.94 -7.17 -7.25
C VAL A 193 18.03 -5.69 -6.87
N SER A 194 17.53 -5.30 -5.70
CA SER A 194 17.48 -3.91 -5.23
C SER A 194 18.05 -3.75 -3.81
N PRO A 195 19.35 -4.00 -3.60
CA PRO A 195 19.97 -4.06 -2.26
C PRO A 195 19.93 -2.73 -1.50
N GLY A 196 19.73 -1.60 -2.17
CA GLY A 196 19.64 -0.27 -1.55
C GLY A 196 18.46 -0.11 -0.55
N TRP A 197 17.49 -1.04 -0.55
CA TRP A 197 16.29 -0.96 0.29
C TRP A 197 16.34 -1.85 1.53
N ALA A 198 17.45 -2.55 1.77
CA ALA A 198 17.59 -3.54 2.84
C ALA A 198 17.20 -2.99 4.22
N ASN A 199 17.62 -1.77 4.54
CA ASN A 199 17.40 -1.18 5.86
C ASN A 199 15.96 -0.71 6.11
N TYR A 200 15.13 -0.56 5.07
CA TYR A 200 13.78 0.01 5.22
C TYR A 200 12.67 -1.04 5.27
N LEU A 201 12.98 -2.29 4.90
CA LEU A 201 11.99 -3.33 4.62
C LEU A 201 12.32 -4.67 5.29
N GLU A 202 13.22 -4.67 6.28
CA GLU A 202 13.67 -5.88 6.98
C GLU A 202 12.49 -6.70 7.51
N GLY A 203 11.48 -6.07 8.11
CA GLY A 203 10.25 -6.74 8.56
C GLY A 203 9.48 -7.47 7.45
N MET A 204 9.45 -6.93 6.22
CA MET A 204 8.80 -7.61 5.09
C MET A 204 9.59 -8.82 4.59
N VAL A 205 10.91 -8.73 4.64
CA VAL A 205 11.81 -9.84 4.30
C VAL A 205 11.68 -10.93 5.35
N HIS A 206 11.58 -10.57 6.63
CA HIS A 206 11.29 -11.52 7.71
C HIS A 206 9.95 -12.24 7.51
N ASN A 207 8.91 -11.57 7.03
CA ASN A 207 7.66 -12.27 6.67
C ASN A 207 7.89 -13.32 5.60
N ALA A 208 8.60 -12.94 4.54
CA ALA A 208 8.84 -13.83 3.42
C ALA A 208 9.72 -15.01 3.82
N LEU A 209 10.75 -14.79 4.65
CA LEU A 209 11.65 -15.83 5.15
C LEU A 209 10.99 -16.71 6.22
N GLY A 210 10.32 -16.12 7.22
CA GLY A 210 9.60 -16.86 8.26
C GLY A 210 8.42 -17.66 7.71
N TRP A 211 7.82 -17.23 6.59
CA TRP A 211 6.88 -18.05 5.83
C TRP A 211 7.50 -19.36 5.34
N TYR A 212 8.78 -19.35 4.94
CA TYR A 212 9.47 -20.57 4.54
C TYR A 212 9.82 -21.46 5.73
N ASP A 213 10.24 -20.89 6.85
CA ASP A 213 10.53 -21.67 8.05
C ASP A 213 9.29 -22.41 8.57
N THR A 214 8.11 -21.81 8.40
CA THR A 214 6.82 -22.40 8.83
C THR A 214 6.21 -23.38 7.83
N VAL A 215 6.48 -23.25 6.53
CA VAL A 215 5.87 -24.08 5.46
C VAL A 215 6.80 -25.16 4.92
N ALA A 216 8.11 -24.91 4.86
CA ALA A 216 9.09 -25.85 4.30
C ALA A 216 9.56 -26.90 5.33
N PHE A 217 9.51 -26.58 6.62
CA PHE A 217 9.81 -27.49 7.71
C PHE A 217 8.73 -27.37 8.79
N PRO A 218 7.54 -27.97 8.62
CA PRO A 218 6.75 -28.29 9.79
C PRO A 218 7.64 -29.23 10.60
N ALA A 219 8.18 -28.74 11.72
CA ALA A 219 8.96 -29.54 12.64
C ALA A 219 8.25 -30.88 12.76
N ALA A 220 8.93 -31.96 12.36
CA ALA A 220 8.41 -33.30 12.53
C ALA A 220 8.11 -33.43 14.02
N ALA A 221 6.82 -33.34 14.35
CA ALA A 221 6.36 -33.43 15.73
C ALA A 221 6.73 -34.83 16.21
N ALA A 222 7.78 -34.89 17.03
CA ALA A 222 8.13 -36.00 17.89
C ALA A 222 7.57 -35.72 19.28
#